data_AF-A0A6G6K2G9-F1
#
_entry.id   AF-A0A6G6K2G9-F1
#
_cell.length_a   1.000
_cell.length_b   1.000
_cell.length_c   1.000
_cell.angle_alpha   90.00
_cell.angle_beta   90.00
_cell.angle_gamma   90.00
#
_symmetry.space_group_name_H-M   'P 1'
#
loop_
_entity.id
_entity.type
_entity.pdbx_description
1 polymer ?
#
loop_
_entity_poly.entity_id
_entity_poly.type
_entity_poly.pdbx_seq_one_letter_code
_entity_poly.pdbx_strand_id
1 'polypeptide(L)'
;MDPDISDLTRALDIADGYLTLRMWEHAWNTIEDAPSHWKNHPDALRRRIDALTGLEEWGKAHALAYDVVSIFPMRADLWQRLARLQAREGDFRGARESVAKCIELRDDMRVEIAHDDMLAGIW
;
A
#
# COMPACT_ATOMS: atom_id res chain seq x y z
N MET A 1 10.08 -26.35 -3.44
CA MET A 1 9.73 -24.94 -3.23
C MET A 1 10.67 -24.15 -4.12
N ASP A 2 10.16 -23.23 -4.96
CA ASP A 2 11.01 -22.41 -5.81
C ASP A 2 11.86 -21.50 -4.92
N PRO A 3 13.20 -21.58 -4.95
CA PRO A 3 14.06 -20.76 -4.11
C PRO A 3 13.81 -19.25 -4.30
N ASP A 4 13.39 -18.83 -5.48
CA ASP A 4 13.12 -17.42 -5.81
C ASP A 4 11.91 -16.86 -5.02
N ILE A 5 10.85 -17.66 -4.91
CA ILE A 5 9.64 -17.27 -4.16
C ILE A 5 9.92 -17.22 -2.65
N SER A 6 10.73 -18.15 -2.15
CA SER A 6 11.08 -18.21 -0.73
C SER A 6 11.81 -16.95 -0.25
N ASP A 7 12.66 -16.37 -1.09
CA ASP A 7 13.41 -15.17 -0.74
C ASP A 7 12.54 -13.90 -0.79
N LEU A 8 11.60 -13.79 -1.74
CA LEU A 8 10.60 -12.73 -1.72
C LEU A 8 9.74 -12.80 -0.46
N THR A 9 9.19 -13.98 -0.12
CA THR A 9 8.37 -14.14 1.09
C THR A 9 9.13 -13.72 2.33
N ARG A 10 10.39 -14.14 2.47
CA ARG A 10 11.24 -13.75 3.60
C ARG A 10 11.45 -12.23 3.67
N ALA A 11 11.71 -11.57 2.55
CA ALA A 11 11.88 -10.12 2.51
C ALA A 11 10.60 -9.39 2.93
N LEU A 12 9.43 -9.87 2.48
CA LEU A 12 8.13 -9.30 2.86
C LEU A 12 7.85 -9.47 4.35
N ASP A 13 8.14 -10.64 4.93
CA ASP A 13 7.95 -10.90 6.36
C ASP A 13 8.81 -9.99 7.23
N ILE A 14 10.08 -9.79 6.84
CA ILE A 14 11.00 -8.87 7.54
C ILE A 14 10.49 -7.43 7.44
N ALA A 15 10.09 -7.00 6.23
CA ALA A 15 9.57 -5.66 6.02
C ALA A 15 8.28 -5.41 6.84
N ASP A 16 7.36 -6.38 6.91
CA ASP A 16 6.15 -6.28 7.74
C ASP A 16 6.48 -6.19 9.23
N GLY A 17 7.51 -6.90 9.69
CA GLY A 17 8.04 -6.76 11.04
C GLY A 17 8.50 -5.33 11.33
N TYR A 18 9.28 -4.75 10.42
CA TYR A 18 9.72 -3.35 10.55
C TYR A 18 8.57 -2.35 10.47
N LEU A 19 7.59 -2.53 9.58
CA LEU A 19 6.40 -1.68 9.49
C LEU A 19 5.60 -1.71 10.80
N THR A 20 5.42 -2.90 11.38
CA THR A 20 4.73 -3.07 12.67
C THR A 20 5.43 -2.31 13.80
N LEU A 21 6.76 -2.33 13.80
CA LEU A 21 7.60 -1.63 14.78
C LEU A 21 7.84 -0.15 14.45
N ARG A 22 7.19 0.37 13.39
CA ARG A 22 7.38 1.75 12.90
C ARG A 22 8.81 2.09 12.48
N MET A 23 9.59 1.08 12.12
CA MET A 23 10.96 1.22 11.61
C MET A 23 10.94 1.42 10.10
N TRP A 24 10.41 2.56 9.66
CA TRP A 24 10.06 2.81 8.26
C TRP A 24 11.25 2.73 7.29
N GLU A 25 12.39 3.30 7.67
CA GLU A 25 13.61 3.22 6.85
C GLU A 25 14.10 1.78 6.67
N HIS A 26 13.98 0.95 7.71
CA HIS A 26 14.40 -0.45 7.65
C HIS A 26 13.45 -1.26 6.77
N ALA A 27 12.13 -1.01 6.86
CA ALA A 27 11.16 -1.60 5.96
C ALA A 27 11.42 -1.20 4.50
N TRP A 28 11.70 0.08 4.25
CA TRP A 28 12.04 0.59 2.92
C TRP A 28 13.30 -0.09 2.35
N ASN A 29 14.40 -0.06 3.11
CA ASN A 29 15.68 -0.63 2.65
C ASN A 29 15.58 -2.13 2.40
N THR A 30 14.84 -2.87 3.24
CA THR A 30 14.60 -4.31 3.04
C THR A 30 14.00 -4.62 1.67
N ILE A 31 13.10 -3.76 1.18
CA ILE A 31 12.47 -3.93 -0.13
C ILE A 31 13.33 -3.35 -1.27
N GLU A 32 14.00 -2.21 -1.06
CA GLU A 32 14.85 -1.60 -2.10
C GLU A 32 16.10 -2.42 -2.43
N ASP A 33 16.65 -3.13 -1.43
CA ASP A 33 17.80 -4.02 -1.62
C ASP A 33 17.42 -5.33 -2.34
N ALA A 34 16.13 -5.59 -2.52
CA ALA A 34 15.64 -6.77 -3.23
C ALA A 34 15.86 -6.67 -4.76
N PRO A 35 16.03 -7.81 -5.45
CA PRO A 35 16.02 -7.88 -6.91
C PRO A 35 14.88 -7.10 -7.58
N SER A 36 15.16 -6.54 -8.75
CA SER A 36 14.23 -5.61 -9.41
C SER A 36 12.87 -6.20 -9.77
N HIS A 37 12.78 -7.51 -10.01
CA HIS A 37 11.50 -8.17 -10.28
C HIS A 37 10.66 -8.35 -9.00
N TRP A 38 11.30 -8.48 -7.84
CA TRP A 38 10.63 -8.53 -6.53
C TRP A 38 10.18 -7.16 -6.05
N LYS A 39 11.01 -6.12 -6.16
CA LYS A 39 10.62 -4.76 -5.72
C LYS A 39 9.43 -4.18 -6.51
N ASN A 40 9.18 -4.73 -7.72
CA ASN A 40 8.05 -4.39 -8.58
C ASN A 40 6.86 -5.37 -8.41
N HIS A 41 6.98 -6.38 -7.55
CA HIS A 41 5.85 -7.22 -7.18
C HIS A 41 4.82 -6.39 -6.40
N PRO A 42 3.50 -6.58 -6.62
CA PRO A 42 2.47 -5.75 -5.98
C PRO A 42 2.54 -5.78 -4.44
N ASP A 43 2.94 -6.89 -3.85
CA ASP A 43 3.09 -6.99 -2.38
C ASP A 43 4.29 -6.20 -1.84
N ALA A 44 5.37 -6.10 -2.61
CA ALA A 44 6.53 -5.28 -2.27
C ALA A 44 6.19 -3.79 -2.44
N LEU A 45 5.53 -3.44 -3.55
CA LEU A 45 5.05 -2.08 -3.83
C LEU A 45 4.10 -1.57 -2.74
N ARG A 46 3.18 -2.43 -2.26
CA ARG A 46 2.32 -2.14 -1.10
C ARG A 46 3.14 -1.69 0.11
N ARG A 47 4.19 -2.43 0.46
CA ARG A 47 5.04 -2.14 1.62
C ARG A 47 5.91 -0.90 1.42
N ARG A 48 6.34 -0.63 0.19
CA ARG A 48 7.01 0.63 -0.17
C ARG A 48 6.10 1.83 0.03
N ILE A 49 4.82 1.74 -0.38
CA ILE A 49 3.82 2.79 -0.11
C ILE A 49 3.64 2.99 1.40
N ASP A 50 3.45 1.90 2.14
CA ASP A 50 3.27 1.94 3.60
C ASP A 50 4.53 2.54 4.30
N ALA A 51 5.74 2.19 3.84
CA ALA A 51 6.99 2.74 4.35
C ALA A 51 7.16 4.24 4.02
N LEU A 52 6.89 4.67 2.78
CA LEU A 52 6.93 6.08 2.39
C LEU A 52 5.91 6.91 3.19
N THR A 53 4.73 6.34 3.44
CA THR A 53 3.70 6.94 4.30
C THR A 53 4.23 7.11 5.72
N GLY A 54 4.90 6.10 6.30
CA GLY A 54 5.52 6.20 7.62
C GLY A 54 6.70 7.19 7.70
N LEU A 55 7.47 7.32 6.61
CA LEU A 55 8.55 8.30 6.44
C LEU A 55 8.05 9.73 6.19
N GLU A 56 6.73 9.92 6.09
CA GLU A 56 6.10 11.20 5.76
C GLU A 56 6.47 11.74 4.37
N GLU A 57 6.89 10.86 3.47
CA GLU A 57 7.23 11.15 2.09
C GLU A 57 5.97 11.14 1.21
N TRP A 58 4.99 11.98 1.58
CA TRP A 58 3.61 11.94 1.08
C TRP A 58 3.50 11.99 -0.44
N GLY A 59 4.23 12.91 -1.09
CA GLY A 59 4.19 13.04 -2.55
C GLY A 59 4.74 11.80 -3.26
N LYS A 60 5.77 11.15 -2.72
CA LYS A 60 6.31 9.90 -3.26
C LYS A 60 5.32 8.74 -3.03
N ALA A 61 4.72 8.67 -1.85
CA ALA A 61 3.71 7.67 -1.52
C ALA A 61 2.50 7.77 -2.46
N HIS A 62 1.97 8.98 -2.67
CA HIS A 62 0.83 9.23 -3.55
C HIS A 62 1.16 8.86 -5.00
N ALA A 63 2.28 9.36 -5.53
CA ALA A 63 2.71 9.05 -6.90
C ALA A 63 2.85 7.54 -7.11
N LEU A 64 3.51 6.84 -6.17
CA LEU A 64 3.66 5.40 -6.24
C LEU A 64 2.32 4.67 -6.16
N ALA A 65 1.43 5.06 -5.23
CA ALA A 65 0.12 4.43 -5.11
C ALA A 65 -0.72 4.61 -6.37
N TYR A 66 -0.69 5.79 -6.98
CA TYR A 66 -1.41 6.10 -8.22
C TYR A 66 -0.91 5.26 -9.41
N ASP A 67 0.40 5.16 -9.58
CA ASP A 67 1.01 4.33 -10.62
C ASP A 67 0.66 2.84 -10.41
N VAL A 68 0.74 2.39 -9.17
CA VAL A 68 0.58 0.98 -8.83
C VAL A 68 -0.87 0.50 -8.98
N VAL A 69 -1.88 1.32 -8.66
CA VAL A 69 -3.28 0.96 -8.96
C VAL A 69 -3.55 0.92 -10.47
N SER A 70 -2.81 1.68 -11.27
CA SER A 70 -2.92 1.65 -12.74
C SER A 70 -2.31 0.36 -13.32
N ILE A 71 -1.23 -0.15 -12.71
CA ILE A 71 -0.58 -1.40 -13.12
C ILE A 71 -1.35 -2.63 -12.60
N PHE A 72 -1.86 -2.58 -11.38
CA PHE A 72 -2.55 -3.67 -10.71
C PHE A 72 -3.98 -3.28 -10.30
N PRO A 73 -4.88 -3.01 -11.26
CA PRO A 73 -6.19 -2.43 -10.97
C PRO A 73 -7.14 -3.36 -10.19
N MET A 74 -6.83 -4.65 -10.09
CA MET A 74 -7.64 -5.65 -9.38
C MET A 74 -7.23 -5.84 -7.91
N ARG A 75 -6.28 -5.06 -7.39
CA ARG A 75 -5.78 -5.15 -6.02
C ARG A 75 -6.47 -4.15 -5.11
N ALA A 76 -7.54 -4.59 -4.45
CA ALA A 76 -8.34 -3.75 -3.54
C ALA A 76 -7.50 -3.06 -2.46
N ASP A 77 -6.50 -3.77 -1.93
CA ASP A 77 -5.61 -3.29 -0.89
C ASP A 77 -4.76 -2.09 -1.35
N LEU A 78 -4.42 -2.00 -2.64
CA LEU A 78 -3.69 -0.86 -3.21
C LEU A 78 -4.61 0.37 -3.38
N TRP A 79 -5.86 0.15 -3.78
CA TRP A 79 -6.88 1.21 -3.85
C TRP A 79 -7.15 1.84 -2.46
N GLN A 80 -7.15 1.04 -1.40
CA GLN A 80 -7.28 1.55 -0.02
C GLN A 80 -6.13 2.51 0.35
N ARG A 81 -4.87 2.19 0.00
CA ARG A 81 -3.73 3.10 0.26
C ARG A 81 -3.88 4.41 -0.50
N LEU A 82 -4.21 4.33 -1.79
CA LEU A 82 -4.41 5.52 -2.61
C LEU A 82 -5.51 6.41 -2.01
N ALA A 83 -6.62 5.81 -1.59
CA ALA A 83 -7.69 6.54 -0.93
C ALA A 83 -7.23 7.28 0.32
N ARG A 84 -6.44 6.63 1.19
CA ARG A 84 -5.88 7.26 2.40
C ARG A 84 -5.02 8.47 2.07
N LEU A 85 -4.17 8.34 1.06
CA LEU A 85 -3.26 9.40 0.63
C LEU A 85 -4.04 10.57 0.02
N GLN A 86 -5.03 10.30 -0.83
CA GLN A 86 -5.93 11.32 -1.40
C GLN A 86 -6.71 12.05 -0.29
N ALA A 87 -7.27 11.32 0.67
CA ALA A 87 -8.00 11.91 1.81
C ALA A 87 -7.09 12.82 2.65
N ARG A 88 -5.85 12.38 2.90
CA ARG A 88 -4.83 13.18 3.61
C ARG A 88 -4.52 14.49 2.87
N GLU A 89 -4.46 14.45 1.55
CA GLU A 89 -4.20 15.61 0.70
C GLU A 89 -5.44 16.52 0.53
N GLY A 90 -6.59 16.11 1.07
CA GLY A 90 -7.87 16.83 0.96
C GLY A 90 -8.62 16.55 -0.35
N ASP A 91 -8.13 15.63 -1.19
CA ASP A 91 -8.85 15.13 -2.36
C ASP A 91 -9.90 14.07 -1.95
N PHE A 92 -10.95 14.54 -1.28
CA PHE A 92 -12.05 13.67 -0.85
C PHE A 92 -12.82 13.05 -2.02
N ARG A 93 -12.80 13.68 -3.20
CA ARG A 93 -13.44 13.12 -4.38
C ARG A 93 -12.65 11.92 -4.90
N GLY A 94 -11.34 12.07 -5.11
CA GLY A 94 -10.47 10.96 -5.48
C GLY A 94 -10.53 9.83 -4.45
N ALA A 95 -10.50 10.17 -3.15
CA ALA A 95 -10.60 9.19 -2.09
C ALA A 95 -11.90 8.38 -2.15
N ARG A 96 -13.06 9.02 -2.43
CA ARG A 96 -14.35 8.34 -2.65
C ARG A 96 -14.31 7.36 -3.81
N GLU A 97 -13.76 7.78 -4.93
CA GLU A 97 -13.65 6.95 -6.14
C GLU A 97 -12.75 5.73 -5.87
N SER A 98 -11.63 5.92 -5.19
CA SER A 98 -10.70 4.85 -4.78
C SER A 98 -11.34 3.89 -3.77
N VAL A 99 -12.06 4.40 -2.77
CA VAL A 99 -12.82 3.58 -1.80
C VAL A 99 -13.88 2.74 -2.49
N ALA A 100 -14.66 3.34 -3.40
CA ALA A 100 -15.67 2.63 -4.17
C ALA A 100 -15.05 1.48 -4.96
N LYS A 101 -13.89 1.72 -5.60
CA LYS A 101 -13.18 0.67 -6.32
C LYS A 101 -12.64 -0.44 -5.43
N CYS A 102 -12.12 -0.08 -4.25
CA CYS A 102 -11.69 -1.03 -3.23
C CYS A 102 -12.82 -1.98 -2.81
N ILE A 103 -13.99 -1.43 -2.49
CA ILE A 103 -15.19 -2.18 -2.07
C ILE A 103 -15.78 -3.02 -3.21
N GLU A 104 -15.78 -2.50 -4.44
CA GLU A 104 -16.23 -3.25 -5.63
C GLU A 104 -15.42 -4.55 -5.81
N LEU A 105 -14.11 -4.49 -5.58
CA LEU A 105 -13.21 -5.64 -5.72
C LEU A 105 -13.31 -6.60 -4.54
N ARG A 106 -13.54 -6.08 -3.34
CA ARG A 106 -13.58 -6.82 -2.08
C ARG A 106 -14.60 -6.20 -1.13
N ASP A 107 -15.79 -6.79 -1.08
CA ASP A 107 -16.90 -6.29 -0.28
C ASP A 107 -16.61 -6.30 1.24
N ASP A 108 -15.74 -7.21 1.69
CA ASP A 108 -15.27 -7.30 3.08
C ASP A 108 -14.46 -6.06 3.52
N MET A 109 -13.88 -5.32 2.58
CA MET A 109 -13.16 -4.07 2.86
C MET A 109 -14.08 -2.98 3.41
N ARG A 110 -15.41 -3.07 3.23
CA ARG A 110 -16.37 -2.10 3.80
C ARG A 110 -16.18 -1.92 5.30
N VAL A 111 -16.00 -3.04 6.00
CA VAL A 111 -15.83 -3.05 7.46
C VAL A 111 -14.49 -2.43 7.81
N GLU A 112 -13.43 -2.78 7.10
CA GLU A 112 -12.10 -2.20 7.35
C GLU A 112 -12.08 -0.68 7.12
N ILE A 113 -12.66 -0.22 6.02
CA ILE A 113 -12.75 1.21 5.66
C ILE A 113 -13.60 1.98 6.68
N ALA A 114 -14.67 1.38 7.21
CA ALA A 114 -15.49 2.03 8.23
C ALA A 114 -14.74 2.28 9.56
N HIS A 115 -13.72 1.48 9.86
CA HIS A 115 -12.87 1.64 11.06
C HIS A 115 -11.59 2.43 10.79
N ASP A 116 -11.41 2.92 9.58
CA ASP A 116 -10.25 3.70 9.18
C ASP A 116 -10.51 5.18 9.46
N ASP A 117 -9.84 5.75 10.45
CA ASP A 117 -10.05 7.14 10.88
C ASP A 117 -9.91 8.15 9.73
N MET A 118 -9.10 7.86 8.70
CA MET A 118 -8.95 8.75 7.54
C MET A 118 -10.02 8.56 6.47
N LEU A 119 -10.69 7.40 6.42
CA LEU A 119 -11.68 7.08 5.38
C LEU A 119 -13.12 7.00 5.91
N ALA A 120 -13.28 6.94 7.23
CA ALA A 120 -14.58 6.90 7.88
C ALA A 120 -15.41 8.14 7.49
N GLY A 121 -16.60 7.89 6.95
CA GLY A 121 -17.52 8.96 6.51
C GLY A 121 -17.17 9.62 5.17
N ILE A 122 -16.13 9.14 4.47
CA ILE A 122 -15.83 9.61 3.12
C ILE A 122 -16.78 9.00 2.10
N TRP A 123 -17.33 7.80 2.30
CA TRP A 123 -18.13 7.06 1.31
C TRP A 123 -19.62 6.94 1.68
#